data_AF-A0A167SJV4-F1
#
_entry.id   AF-A0A167SJV4-F1
#
_cell.length_a   1.000
_cell.length_b   1.000
_cell.length_c   1.000
_cell.angle_alpha   90.00
_cell.angle_beta   90.00
_cell.angle_gamma   90.00
#
_symmetry.space_group_name_H-M   'P 1'
#
loop_
_entity.id
_entity.type
_entity.pdbx_description
1 polymer ?
#
loop_
_entity_poly.entity_id
_entity_poly.type
_entity_poly.pdbx_seq_one_letter_code
_entity_poly.pdbx_strand_id
1 'polypeptide(L)'
;LRPRVLAKDRISKWKSPWTTQSDANMAEFFPEATVSNLRRVVAASVEEPTLQNYGAGLLRFHQFCDRHGIPESLRMPASEPLLALFASEEGAGKVAGGTVASWLSGIELWHTVNAAPW
;
A
#
# COMPACT_ATOMS: atom_id res chain seq x y z
N LEU A 1 -9.26 -6.44 4.59
CA LEU A 1 -7.97 -5.83 4.23
C LEU A 1 -7.92 -5.47 2.74
N ARG A 2 -7.93 -6.42 1.79
CA ARG A 2 -7.74 -6.14 0.34
C ARG A 2 -8.95 -6.51 -0.57
N PRO A 3 -10.01 -5.68 -0.66
CA PRO A 3 -11.17 -5.98 -1.52
C PRO A 3 -10.81 -6.00 -3.02
N ARG A 4 -11.57 -6.73 -3.83
CA ARG A 4 -11.46 -6.69 -5.30
C ARG A 4 -11.96 -5.35 -5.82
N VAL A 5 -11.04 -4.47 -6.18
CA VAL A 5 -11.29 -3.10 -6.66
C VAL A 5 -10.37 -2.76 -7.83
N LEU A 6 -10.69 -1.68 -8.53
CA LEU A 6 -9.85 -1.15 -9.62
C LEU A 6 -8.45 -0.81 -9.12
N ALA A 7 -7.45 -0.84 -10.00
CA ALA A 7 -6.06 -0.55 -9.63
C ALA A 7 -5.92 0.80 -8.91
N LYS A 8 -6.54 1.86 -9.45
CA LYS A 8 -6.54 3.20 -8.86
C LYS A 8 -7.09 3.28 -7.43
N ASP A 9 -7.96 2.35 -7.06
CA ASP A 9 -8.65 2.35 -5.77
C ASP A 9 -7.88 1.57 -4.69
N ARG A 10 -6.87 0.79 -5.05
CA ARG A 10 -6.20 -0.12 -4.08
C ARG A 10 -5.51 0.64 -2.98
N ILE A 11 -4.84 1.76 -3.31
CA ILE A 11 -4.13 2.59 -2.33
C ILE A 11 -5.06 3.07 -1.20
N SER A 12 -6.30 3.48 -1.52
CA SER A 12 -7.24 4.00 -0.52
C SER A 12 -8.13 2.94 0.13
N LYS A 13 -8.43 1.85 -0.59
CA LYS A 13 -9.38 0.81 -0.14
C LYS A 13 -8.71 -0.42 0.48
N TRP A 14 -7.42 -0.65 0.23
CA TRP A 14 -6.70 -1.75 0.87
C TRP A 14 -6.16 -1.32 2.22
N LYS A 15 -6.37 -2.16 3.22
CA LYS A 15 -5.97 -2.00 4.62
C LYS A 15 -4.99 -3.11 5.01
N SER A 16 -4.23 -2.89 6.07
CA SER A 16 -3.44 -3.91 6.79
C SER A 16 -3.98 -4.09 8.23
N PRO A 17 -3.48 -5.07 9.02
CA PRO A 17 -3.78 -5.12 10.45
C PRO A 17 -3.40 -3.83 11.18
N TRP A 18 -2.27 -3.21 10.79
CA TRP A 18 -1.87 -1.88 11.30
C TRP A 18 -2.96 -0.85 11.05
N THR A 19 -3.47 -0.78 9.81
CA THR A 19 -4.54 0.15 9.44
C THR A 19 -5.80 -0.05 10.28
N THR A 20 -6.19 -1.30 10.50
CA THR A 20 -7.38 -1.61 11.29
C THR A 20 -7.21 -1.18 12.74
N GLN A 21 -6.02 -1.37 13.33
CA GLN A 21 -5.72 -0.93 14.68
C GLN A 21 -5.64 0.60 14.77
N SER A 22 -4.98 1.26 13.82
CA SER A 22 -4.88 2.72 13.81
C SER A 22 -6.23 3.39 13.59
N ASP A 23 -7.10 2.80 12.76
CA ASP A 23 -8.50 3.22 12.61
C ASP A 23 -9.29 3.14 13.91
N ALA A 24 -9.18 2.02 14.63
CA ALA A 24 -9.86 1.83 15.90
C ALA A 24 -9.40 2.87 16.93
N ASN A 25 -8.10 3.16 16.99
CA ASN A 25 -7.55 4.18 17.87
C ASN A 25 -8.02 5.60 17.47
N MET A 26 -8.09 5.92 16.19
CA MET A 26 -8.58 7.24 15.73
C MET A 26 -10.08 7.40 15.97
N ALA A 27 -10.87 6.33 15.85
CA ALA A 27 -12.31 6.34 16.07
C ALA A 27 -12.71 6.66 17.52
N GLU A 28 -11.79 6.53 18.48
CA GLU A 28 -11.99 6.98 19.87
C GLU A 28 -12.10 8.52 19.97
N PHE A 29 -11.42 9.25 19.08
CA PHE A 29 -11.32 10.71 19.14
C PHE A 29 -12.03 11.42 17.98
N PHE A 30 -12.29 10.73 16.86
CA PHE A 30 -12.84 11.32 15.65
C PHE A 30 -14.01 10.49 15.09
N PRO A 31 -15.02 11.13 14.48
CA PRO A 31 -16.05 10.41 13.73
C PRO A 31 -15.44 9.55 12.61
N GLU A 32 -15.99 8.35 12.39
CA GLU A 32 -15.52 7.42 11.36
C GLU A 32 -15.48 8.07 9.96
N ALA A 33 -16.47 8.89 9.64
CA ALA A 33 -16.52 9.64 8.37
C ALA A 33 -15.29 10.53 8.17
N THR A 34 -14.77 11.14 9.23
CA THR A 34 -13.56 11.99 9.19
C THR A 34 -12.31 11.15 8.91
N VAL A 35 -12.16 10.02 9.60
CA VAL A 35 -11.04 9.08 9.41
C VAL A 35 -11.04 8.49 8.00
N SER A 36 -12.22 8.12 7.49
CA SER A 36 -12.35 7.62 6.11
C SER A 36 -12.06 8.72 5.08
N ASN A 37 -12.39 9.99 5.37
CA ASN A 37 -12.16 11.09 4.46
C ASN A 37 -10.67 11.40 4.30
N LEU A 38 -9.87 11.29 5.38
CA LEU A 38 -8.42 11.49 5.35
C LEU A 38 -7.75 10.65 4.25
N ARG A 39 -7.99 9.33 4.25
CA ARG A 39 -7.41 8.40 3.26
C ARG A 39 -7.78 8.76 1.83
N ARG A 40 -9.06 9.10 1.64
CA ARG A 40 -9.60 9.47 0.34
C ARG A 40 -8.94 10.74 -0.19
N VAL A 41 -8.76 11.75 0.66
CA VAL A 41 -8.13 13.02 0.29
C VAL A 41 -6.65 12.83 -0.05
N VAL A 42 -5.90 12.08 0.77
CA VAL A 42 -4.48 11.81 0.50
C VAL A 42 -4.31 11.00 -0.79
N ALA A 43 -5.16 10.00 -1.05
CA ALA A 43 -5.10 9.30 -2.33
C ALA A 43 -5.48 10.20 -3.51
N ALA A 44 -6.46 11.10 -3.33
CA ALA A 44 -6.91 12.02 -4.37
C ALA A 44 -5.91 13.14 -4.70
N SER A 45 -4.84 13.32 -3.92
CA SER A 45 -3.75 14.25 -4.27
C SER A 45 -2.81 13.70 -5.35
N VAL A 46 -3.06 12.49 -5.84
CA VAL A 46 -2.27 11.82 -6.88
C VAL A 46 -3.14 11.61 -8.12
N GLU A 47 -2.59 11.95 -9.28
CA GLU A 47 -3.26 11.78 -10.56
C GLU A 47 -3.70 10.33 -10.79
N GLU A 48 -4.88 10.14 -11.39
CA GLU A 48 -5.48 8.80 -11.55
C GLU A 48 -4.58 7.79 -12.28
N PRO A 49 -3.90 8.14 -13.40
CA PRO A 49 -2.97 7.21 -14.06
C PRO A 49 -1.83 6.76 -13.14
N THR A 50 -1.35 7.67 -12.29
CA THR A 50 -0.31 7.37 -11.31
C THR A 50 -0.84 6.43 -10.22
N LEU A 51 -2.06 6.65 -9.72
CA LEU A 51 -2.72 5.72 -8.80
C LEU A 51 -2.93 4.33 -9.40
N GLN A 52 -3.22 4.23 -10.70
CA GLN A 52 -3.32 2.93 -11.36
C GLN A 52 -1.99 2.18 -11.34
N ASN A 53 -0.88 2.87 -11.64
CA ASN A 53 0.46 2.29 -11.59
C ASN A 53 0.86 1.89 -10.17
N TYR A 54 0.62 2.77 -9.19
CA TYR A 54 0.88 2.51 -7.78
C TYR A 54 0.05 1.33 -7.26
N GLY A 55 -1.25 1.28 -7.56
CA GLY A 55 -2.10 0.16 -7.20
C GLY A 55 -1.74 -1.15 -7.90
N ALA A 56 -1.15 -1.10 -9.10
CA ALA A 56 -0.58 -2.27 -9.75
C ALA A 56 0.68 -2.76 -9.02
N GLY A 57 1.56 -1.85 -8.60
CA GLY A 57 2.72 -2.16 -7.76
C GLY A 57 2.35 -2.76 -6.41
N LEU A 58 1.36 -2.18 -5.73
CA LEU A 58 0.85 -2.68 -4.46
C LEU A 58 0.28 -4.11 -4.59
N LEU A 59 -0.45 -4.40 -5.68
CA LEU A 59 -0.90 -5.76 -5.96
C LEU A 59 0.29 -6.73 -6.10
N ARG A 60 1.33 -6.35 -6.85
CA ARG A 60 2.52 -7.19 -7.04
C ARG A 60 3.25 -7.44 -5.73
N PHE A 61 3.40 -6.42 -4.89
CA PHE A 61 3.99 -6.57 -3.55
C PHE A 61 3.24 -7.59 -2.70
N HIS A 62 1.90 -7.49 -2.68
CA HIS A 62 1.10 -8.46 -1.96
C HIS A 62 1.14 -9.86 -2.57
N GLN A 63 1.20 -10.00 -3.89
CA GLN A 63 1.38 -11.29 -4.55
C GLN A 63 2.74 -11.91 -4.20
N PHE A 64 3.81 -11.12 -4.19
CA PHE A 64 5.12 -11.54 -3.70
C PHE A 64 5.03 -12.03 -2.25
N CYS A 65 4.39 -11.26 -1.36
CA CYS A 65 4.20 -11.65 0.02
C CYS A 65 3.36 -12.93 0.17
N ASP A 66 2.30 -13.09 -0.63
CA ASP A 66 1.44 -14.27 -0.64
C ASP A 66 2.23 -15.52 -1.08
N ARG A 67 3.11 -15.41 -2.09
CA ARG A 67 3.97 -16.53 -2.56
C ARG A 67 5.01 -16.96 -1.53
N HIS A 68 5.55 -16.00 -0.77
CA HIS A 68 6.57 -16.24 0.26
C HIS A 68 6.00 -16.52 1.65
N GLY A 69 4.67 -16.59 1.78
CA GLY A 69 4.01 -16.86 3.07
C GLY A 69 4.19 -15.75 4.10
N ILE A 70 4.50 -14.52 3.67
CA ILE A 70 4.69 -13.37 4.58
C ILE A 70 3.32 -12.98 5.17
N PRO A 71 3.14 -13.00 6.50
CA PRO A 71 1.85 -12.68 7.13
C PRO A 71 1.47 -11.21 6.91
N GLU A 72 0.15 -10.91 6.82
CA GLU A 72 -0.36 -9.55 6.57
C GLU A 72 0.14 -8.51 7.57
N SER A 73 0.47 -8.91 8.81
CA SER A 73 1.00 -8.03 9.87
C SER A 73 2.43 -7.55 9.61
N LEU A 74 3.20 -8.22 8.76
CA LEU A 74 4.56 -7.83 8.38
C LEU A 74 4.60 -7.03 7.07
N ARG A 75 3.45 -6.83 6.42
CA ARG A 75 3.36 -6.11 5.14
C ARG A 75 3.14 -4.62 5.31
N MET A 76 2.82 -4.17 6.52
CA MET A 76 2.73 -2.76 6.91
C MET A 76 2.86 -2.65 8.45
N PRO A 77 3.86 -1.90 8.95
CA PRO A 77 4.95 -1.28 8.19
C PRO A 77 5.84 -2.34 7.52
N ALA A 78 6.14 -2.15 6.23
CA ALA A 78 7.01 -3.06 5.49
C ALA A 78 8.48 -2.74 5.82
N SER A 79 9.23 -3.72 6.31
CA SER A 79 10.66 -3.52 6.62
C SER A 79 11.49 -3.31 5.35
N GLU A 80 12.59 -2.55 5.43
CA GLU A 80 13.52 -2.36 4.30
C GLU A 80 14.00 -3.68 3.67
N PRO A 81 14.37 -4.74 4.43
CA PRO A 81 14.77 -6.01 3.82
C PRO A 81 13.64 -6.65 2.99
N LEU A 82 12.39 -6.56 3.44
CA LEU A 82 11.23 -7.08 2.71
C LEU A 82 11.04 -6.34 1.37
N LEU A 83 11.17 -5.01 1.39
CA LEU A 83 11.07 -4.18 0.18
C LEU A 83 12.22 -4.44 -0.79
N ALA A 84 13.45 -4.62 -0.28
CA ALA A 84 14.62 -4.97 -1.08
C ALA A 84 14.47 -6.35 -1.74
N LEU A 85 13.99 -7.35 -1.00
CA LEU A 85 13.71 -8.68 -1.55
C LEU A 85 12.64 -8.60 -2.64
N PHE A 86 11.54 -7.90 -2.40
CA PHE A 86 10.50 -7.66 -3.40
C PHE A 86 11.08 -7.00 -4.67
N ALA A 87 11.82 -5.90 -4.51
CA ALA A 87 12.43 -5.18 -5.64
C ALA A 87 13.42 -6.03 -6.42
N SER A 88 14.23 -6.85 -5.73
CA SER A 88 15.19 -7.74 -6.37
C SER A 88 14.50 -8.86 -7.17
N GLU A 89 13.51 -9.54 -6.60
CA GLU A 89 12.85 -10.67 -7.24
C GLU A 89 11.90 -10.24 -8.36
N GLU A 90 11.11 -9.19 -8.15
CA GLU A 90 10.13 -8.71 -9.13
C GLU A 90 10.75 -7.78 -10.18
N GLY A 91 11.90 -7.18 -9.86
CA GLY A 91 12.60 -6.24 -10.74
C GLY A 91 13.63 -6.86 -11.67
N ALA A 92 14.60 -7.59 -11.11
CA ALA A 92 15.84 -7.95 -11.81
C ALA A 92 15.57 -8.71 -13.12
N GLY A 93 15.94 -8.11 -14.25
CA GLY A 93 15.78 -8.70 -15.58
C GLY A 93 14.33 -8.87 -16.07
N LYS A 94 13.33 -8.44 -15.29
CA LYS A 94 11.89 -8.60 -15.60
C LYS A 94 11.24 -7.31 -16.08
N VAL A 95 11.64 -6.17 -15.53
CA VAL A 95 11.06 -4.85 -15.83
C VAL A 95 12.13 -3.76 -15.84
N ALA A 96 11.79 -2.60 -16.42
CA ALA A 96 12.66 -1.42 -16.35
C ALA A 96 12.77 -0.92 -14.90
N GLY A 97 13.92 -0.33 -14.54
CA GLY A 97 14.16 0.19 -13.18
C GLY A 97 13.11 1.22 -12.74
N GLY A 98 12.65 2.07 -13.66
CA GLY A 98 11.56 3.03 -13.38
C GLY A 98 10.23 2.37 -12.99
N THR A 99 9.98 1.14 -13.43
CA THR A 99 8.80 0.37 -13.02
C THR A 99 8.89 -0.08 -11.57
N VAL A 100 10.07 -0.58 -11.14
CA VAL A 100 10.30 -0.96 -9.74
C VAL A 100 10.19 0.25 -8.82
N ALA A 101 10.80 1.38 -9.23
CA ALA A 101 10.70 2.63 -8.49
C ALA A 101 9.25 3.08 -8.32
N SER A 102 8.45 3.02 -9.40
CA SER A 102 7.01 3.33 -9.34
C SER A 102 6.24 2.40 -8.39
N TRP A 103 6.58 1.11 -8.33
CA TRP A 103 5.96 0.20 -7.37
C TRP A 103 6.30 0.56 -5.93
N LEU A 104 7.57 0.85 -5.63
CA LEU A 104 8.01 1.26 -4.29
C LEU A 104 7.33 2.56 -3.84
N SER A 105 7.24 3.57 -4.71
CA SER A 105 6.47 4.80 -4.42
C SER A 105 4.99 4.54 -4.16
N GLY A 106 4.41 3.54 -4.82
CA GLY A 106 3.03 3.11 -4.54
C GLY A 106 2.88 2.49 -3.15
N ILE A 107 3.87 1.71 -2.70
CA ILE A 107 3.88 1.12 -1.35
C ILE A 107 4.09 2.23 -0.30
N GLU A 108 4.98 3.20 -0.56
CA GLU A 108 5.18 4.38 0.28
C GLU A 108 3.91 5.20 0.46
N LEU A 109 3.23 5.52 -0.64
CA LEU A 109 1.95 6.22 -0.60
C LEU A 109 0.90 5.43 0.20
N TRP A 110 0.89 4.11 0.06
CA TRP A 110 0.01 3.24 0.85
C TRP A 110 0.32 3.29 2.35
N HIS A 111 1.60 3.39 2.76
CA HIS A 111 1.98 3.65 4.16
C HIS A 111 1.49 5.01 4.64
N THR A 112 1.70 6.05 3.83
CA THR A 112 1.26 7.42 4.13
C THR A 112 -0.26 7.51 4.32
N VAL A 113 -1.03 6.93 3.40
CA VAL A 113 -2.50 6.88 3.47
C VAL A 113 -3.01 6.16 4.72
N ASN A 114 -2.24 5.20 5.24
CA ASN A 114 -2.64 4.40 6.40
C ASN A 114 -1.97 4.83 7.71
N ALA A 115 -1.31 5.98 7.73
CA ALA A 115 -0.58 6.51 8.87
C ALA A 115 0.39 5.47 9.47
N ALA A 116 1.10 4.76 8.59
CA ALA A 116 2.14 3.80 8.96
C ALA A 116 3.52 4.41 8.70
N PRO A 117 4.53 4.09 9.54
CA PRO A 117 5.93 4.37 9.23
C PRO A 117 6.32 3.83 7.85
N TRP A 118 7.12 4.61 7.11
CA TRP A 118 7.77 4.22 5.86
C TRP A 118 9.26 4.01 6.12
#